data_AF-A0A135IBI3-F1
#
_entry.id   AF-A0A135IBI3-F1
#
_cell.length_a   1.000
_cell.length_b   1.000
_cell.length_c   1.000
_cell.angle_alpha   90.00
_cell.angle_beta   90.00
_cell.angle_gamma   90.00
#
_symmetry.space_group_name_H-M   'P 1'
#
loop_
_entity.id
_entity.type
_entity.pdbx_description
1 polymer ?
#
loop_
_entity_poly.entity_id
_entity_poly.type
_entity_poly.pdbx_seq_one_letter_code
_entity_poly.pdbx_strand_id
1 'polypeptide(L)'
;MPFNNKHLSALLLAVVATFSHANTLDLDNLQPPVWLYQDGTVVPQHVLEKISSECGIEDAANKVANAKSGEFESAFQALLTAAECFNAHGFEREANKPL
;
A
#
# COMPACT_ATOMS: atom_id res chain seq x y z
N MET A 1 -18.75 19.50 54.92
CA MET A 1 -19.91 18.73 54.41
C MET A 1 -19.46 17.99 53.15
N PRO A 2 -19.39 16.66 53.16
CA PRO A 2 -18.99 15.87 51.99
C PRO A 2 -20.20 15.65 51.07
N PHE A 3 -20.11 16.10 49.82
CA PHE A 3 -21.06 15.69 48.79
C PHE A 3 -20.61 14.38 48.16
N ASN A 4 -21.47 13.39 48.36
CA ASN A 4 -21.47 12.02 47.90
C ASN A 4 -21.77 11.97 46.39
N ASN A 5 -20.79 11.62 45.55
CA ASN A 5 -21.00 11.42 44.11
C ASN A 5 -20.68 9.96 43.71
N LYS A 6 -21.41 9.02 44.30
CA LYS A 6 -21.50 7.64 43.79
C LYS A 6 -22.38 7.60 42.53
N HIS A 7 -22.00 8.21 41.40
CA HIS A 7 -22.73 8.00 40.11
C HIS A 7 -21.95 8.39 38.85
N LEU A 8 -20.61 8.35 38.86
CA LEU A 8 -19.79 8.64 37.67
C LEU A 8 -18.90 7.45 37.27
N SER A 9 -19.37 6.24 37.51
CA SER A 9 -18.68 5.00 37.15
C SER A 9 -19.63 4.11 36.36
N ALA A 10 -19.95 4.49 35.12
CA ALA A 10 -20.72 3.64 34.19
C ALA A 10 -20.65 4.06 32.70
N LEU A 11 -20.11 5.24 32.34
CA LEU A 11 -20.19 5.75 30.96
C LEU A 11 -18.87 5.83 30.20
N LEU A 12 -17.79 5.24 30.72
CA LEU A 12 -16.46 5.28 30.10
C LEU A 12 -16.01 3.93 29.51
N LEU A 13 -16.94 3.02 29.25
CA LEU A 13 -16.66 1.69 28.69
C LEU A 13 -17.25 1.45 27.28
N ALA A 14 -17.82 2.46 26.62
CA ALA A 14 -18.57 2.26 25.37
C ALA A 14 -18.01 2.94 24.11
N VAL A 15 -16.74 3.40 24.10
CA VAL A 15 -16.19 4.13 22.92
C VAL A 15 -14.97 3.44 22.27
N VAL A 16 -14.44 2.35 22.83
CA VAL A 16 -13.22 1.71 22.28
C VAL A 16 -13.52 0.52 21.36
N ALA A 17 -14.80 0.21 21.09
CA ALA A 17 -15.17 -1.01 20.36
C ALA A 17 -15.49 -0.84 18.86
N THR A 18 -15.33 0.34 18.26
CA THR A 18 -15.81 0.58 16.88
C THR A 18 -14.77 1.12 15.91
N PHE A 19 -13.55 0.57 15.90
CA PHE A 19 -12.64 0.73 14.74
C PHE A 19 -11.83 -0.54 14.51
N SER A 20 -12.52 -1.66 14.30
CA SER A 20 -11.91 -2.88 13.78
C SER A 20 -12.56 -3.26 12.46
N HIS A 21 -12.50 -2.34 11.48
CA HIS A 21 -12.58 -2.74 10.08
C HIS A 21 -11.17 -3.17 9.68
N ALA A 22 -10.79 -4.39 10.06
CA ALA A 22 -9.70 -5.07 9.38
C ALA A 22 -10.20 -5.34 7.95
N ASN A 23 -9.83 -4.47 7.02
CA ASN A 23 -9.99 -4.74 5.60
C ASN A 23 -9.13 -5.98 5.31
N THR A 24 -9.75 -7.15 5.28
CA THR A 24 -9.14 -8.33 4.67
C THR A 24 -8.97 -7.97 3.20
N LEU A 25 -7.74 -7.67 2.78
CA LEU A 25 -7.41 -7.58 1.37
C LEU A 25 -7.78 -8.92 0.76
N ASP A 26 -8.87 -8.93 0.00
CA ASP A 26 -9.29 -10.08 -0.78
C ASP A 26 -8.31 -10.22 -1.95
N LEU A 27 -7.18 -10.87 -1.68
CA LEU A 27 -6.12 -11.11 -2.67
C LEU A 27 -6.63 -11.94 -3.85
N ASP A 28 -7.68 -12.74 -3.66
CA ASP A 28 -8.25 -13.58 -4.73
C ASP A 28 -8.99 -12.76 -5.79
N ASN A 29 -9.38 -11.52 -5.46
CA ASN A 29 -10.02 -10.58 -6.39
C ASN A 29 -9.07 -9.50 -6.93
N LEU A 30 -7.78 -9.51 -6.57
CA LEU A 30 -6.79 -8.58 -7.13
C LEU A 30 -6.32 -9.08 -8.50
N GLN A 31 -6.99 -8.61 -9.57
CA GLN A 31 -6.44 -8.75 -10.90
C GLN A 31 -5.11 -7.97 -10.98
N PRO A 32 -4.04 -8.57 -11.51
CA PRO A 32 -2.79 -7.85 -11.71
C PRO A 32 -3.02 -6.69 -12.68
N PRO A 33 -2.38 -5.53 -12.43
CA PRO A 33 -2.53 -4.39 -13.33
C PRO A 33 -2.02 -4.73 -14.73
N VAL A 34 -2.79 -4.35 -15.74
CA VAL A 34 -2.34 -4.41 -17.14
C VAL A 34 -1.55 -3.13 -17.44
N TRP A 35 -0.35 -3.30 -17.99
CA TRP A 35 0.50 -2.21 -18.44
C TRP A 35 0.56 -2.18 -19.96
N LEU A 36 0.50 -1.00 -20.53
CA LEU A 36 0.51 -0.74 -21.97
C LEU A 36 1.74 0.08 -22.35
N TYR A 37 2.32 -0.23 -23.50
CA TYR A 37 3.21 0.70 -24.19
C TYR A 37 2.41 1.92 -24.67
N GLN A 38 3.12 2.99 -25.05
CA GLN A 38 2.51 4.23 -25.54
C GLN A 38 1.68 4.05 -26.83
N ASP A 39 1.91 2.98 -27.59
CA ASP A 39 1.12 2.63 -28.77
C ASP A 39 -0.17 1.85 -28.42
N GLY A 40 -0.43 1.61 -27.13
CA GLY A 40 -1.58 0.88 -26.61
C GLY A 40 -1.42 -0.64 -26.61
N THR A 41 -0.27 -1.19 -27.02
CA THR A 41 -0.02 -2.63 -26.95
C THR A 41 0.34 -3.07 -25.54
N VAL A 42 -0.05 -4.28 -25.15
CA VAL A 42 0.22 -4.82 -23.81
C VAL A 42 1.71 -5.09 -23.64
N VAL A 43 2.29 -4.60 -22.54
CA VAL A 43 3.66 -4.89 -22.14
C VAL A 43 3.74 -6.36 -21.72
N PRO A 44 4.60 -7.19 -22.33
CA PRO A 44 4.76 -8.58 -21.91
C PRO A 44 5.23 -8.68 -20.46
N GLN A 45 4.71 -9.66 -19.73
CA GLN A 45 5.02 -9.86 -18.31
C GLN A 45 6.54 -9.96 -18.03
N HIS A 46 7.29 -10.69 -18.86
CA HIS A 46 8.74 -10.82 -18.70
C HIS A 46 9.50 -9.47 -18.86
N VAL A 47 8.93 -8.52 -19.59
CA VAL A 47 9.50 -7.16 -19.71
C VAL A 47 9.24 -6.38 -18.42
N LEU A 48 8.02 -6.47 -17.87
CA LEU A 48 7.67 -5.84 -16.59
C LEU A 48 8.53 -6.39 -15.44
N GLU A 49 8.73 -7.70 -15.38
CA GLU A 49 9.58 -8.35 -14.37
C GLU A 49 11.03 -7.89 -14.48
N LYS A 50 11.57 -7.89 -15.70
CA LYS A 50 12.94 -7.42 -15.95
C LYS A 50 13.13 -5.97 -15.50
N ILE A 51 12.24 -5.07 -15.90
CA ILE A 51 12.34 -3.64 -15.56
C ILE A 51 12.13 -3.42 -14.06
N SER A 52 11.18 -4.15 -13.44
CA SER A 52 10.96 -4.09 -11.99
C SER A 52 12.20 -4.52 -11.22
N SER A 53 12.91 -5.54 -11.70
CA SER A 53 14.18 -5.99 -11.14
C SER A 53 15.31 -4.98 -11.37
N GLU A 54 15.45 -4.43 -12.59
CA GLU A 54 16.44 -3.41 -12.92
C GLU A 54 16.27 -2.12 -12.09
N CYS A 55 15.03 -1.71 -11.85
CA CYS A 55 14.70 -0.56 -11.00
C CYS A 55 14.69 -0.88 -9.49
N GLY A 56 14.86 -2.14 -9.08
CA GLY A 56 14.91 -2.54 -7.67
C GLY A 56 13.59 -2.38 -6.91
N ILE A 57 12.45 -2.50 -7.59
CA ILE A 57 11.11 -2.34 -7.01
C ILE A 57 10.87 -3.33 -5.88
N GLU A 58 11.15 -4.62 -6.11
CA GLU A 58 10.94 -5.69 -5.12
C GLU A 58 11.79 -5.47 -3.86
N ASP A 59 13.07 -5.13 -4.03
CA ASP A 59 13.97 -4.84 -2.92
C ASP A 59 13.51 -3.62 -2.10
N ALA A 60 13.06 -2.57 -2.77
CA ALA A 60 12.56 -1.37 -2.11
C ALA A 60 11.24 -1.63 -1.37
N ALA A 61 10.32 -2.37 -1.98
CA ALA A 61 9.07 -2.79 -1.35
C ALA A 61 9.34 -3.68 -0.12
N ASN A 62 10.29 -4.62 -0.23
CA ASN A 62 10.73 -5.46 0.90
C ASN A 62 11.30 -4.63 2.04
N LYS A 63 12.09 -3.57 1.76
CA LYS A 63 12.58 -2.65 2.79
C LYS A 63 11.45 -1.93 3.50
N VAL A 64 10.44 -1.44 2.77
CA VAL A 64 9.27 -0.77 3.38
C VAL A 64 8.49 -1.74 4.25
N ALA A 65 8.21 -2.95 3.75
CA ALA A 65 7.45 -3.96 4.48
C ALA A 65 8.13 -4.41 5.78
N ASN A 66 9.46 -4.35 5.84
CA ASN A 66 10.26 -4.78 6.99
C ASN A 66 10.91 -3.62 7.76
N ALA A 67 10.54 -2.38 7.47
CA ALA A 67 11.16 -1.20 8.08
C ALA A 67 10.90 -1.16 9.60
N LYS A 68 11.96 -0.90 10.37
CA LYS A 68 11.85 -0.68 11.82
C LYS A 68 11.59 0.80 12.12
N SER A 69 11.35 1.11 13.39
CA SER A 69 11.22 2.49 13.87
C SER A 69 12.48 3.29 13.50
N GLY A 70 12.29 4.41 12.80
CA GLY A 70 13.38 5.25 12.29
C GLY A 70 13.90 4.89 10.89
N GLU A 71 13.48 3.76 10.31
CA GLU A 71 13.93 3.29 8.98
C GLU A 71 12.86 3.45 7.89
N PHE A 72 11.59 3.67 8.27
CA PHE A 72 10.49 3.74 7.31
C PHE A 72 10.67 4.85 6.27
N GLU A 73 11.07 6.06 6.68
CA GLU A 73 11.21 7.19 5.76
C GLU A 73 12.25 6.88 4.67
N SER A 74 13.43 6.40 5.04
CA SER A 74 14.47 6.06 4.05
C SER A 74 14.08 4.87 3.17
N ALA A 75 13.38 3.88 3.72
CA ALA A 75 12.83 2.76 2.95
C ALA A 75 11.77 3.23 1.95
N PHE A 76 10.88 4.14 2.37
CA PHE A 76 9.85 4.70 1.51
C PHE A 76 10.45 5.57 0.41
N GLN A 77 11.45 6.39 0.71
CA GLN A 77 12.19 7.16 -0.30
C GLN A 77 12.85 6.24 -1.34
N ALA A 78 13.44 5.11 -0.91
CA ALA A 78 13.99 4.13 -1.86
C ALA A 78 12.91 3.55 -2.79
N LEU A 79 11.70 3.31 -2.28
CA LEU A 79 10.57 2.86 -3.09
C LEU A 79 10.10 3.93 -4.08
N LEU A 80 10.06 5.20 -3.67
CA LEU A 80 9.74 6.31 -4.58
C LEU A 80 10.76 6.41 -5.72
N THR A 81 12.07 6.33 -5.42
CA THR A 81 13.11 6.34 -6.45
C THR A 81 12.99 5.15 -7.40
N ALA A 82 12.70 3.94 -6.89
CA ALA A 82 12.48 2.78 -7.72
C ALA A 82 11.24 2.96 -8.63
N ALA A 83 10.17 3.54 -8.10
CA ALA A 83 8.96 3.84 -8.87
C ALA A 83 9.21 4.92 -9.95
N GLU A 84 10.01 5.95 -9.66
CA GLU A 84 10.43 6.94 -10.66
C GLU A 84 11.23 6.29 -11.80
N CYS A 85 12.15 5.37 -11.49
CA CYS A 85 12.86 4.57 -12.49
C CYS A 85 11.89 3.79 -13.36
N PHE A 86 10.94 3.06 -12.75
CA PHE A 86 9.95 2.27 -13.49
C PHE A 86 9.09 3.17 -14.40
N ASN A 87 8.62 4.30 -13.87
CA ASN A 87 7.79 5.25 -14.61
C ASN A 87 8.54 5.90 -15.80
N ALA A 88 9.87 6.01 -15.73
CA ALA A 88 10.68 6.54 -16.84
C ALA A 88 10.62 5.68 -18.11
N HIS A 89 10.17 4.42 -18.01
CA HIS A 89 9.92 3.56 -19.18
C HIS A 89 8.64 3.92 -19.95
N GLY A 90 7.80 4.82 -19.41
CA GLY A 90 6.68 5.41 -20.13
C GLY A 90 5.49 4.47 -20.34
N PHE A 91 5.35 3.44 -19.50
CA PHE A 91 4.18 2.55 -19.53
C PHE A 91 2.95 3.24 -18.96
N GLU A 92 1.81 2.96 -19.58
CA GLU A 92 0.51 3.40 -19.08
C GLU A 92 -0.17 2.24 -18.37
N ARG A 93 -0.73 2.48 -17.19
CA ARG A 93 -1.55 1.47 -16.52
C ARG A 93 -2.96 1.54 -17.09
N GLU A 94 -3.49 0.42 -17.56
CA GLU A 94 -4.90 0.34 -17.93
C GLU A 94 -5.73 0.69 -16.69
N ALA A 95 -6.65 1.66 -16.82
CA ALA A 95 -7.55 2.00 -15.73
C ALA A 95 -8.44 0.78 -15.47
N ASN A 96 -8.40 0.23 -14.24
CA ASN A 96 -9.27 -0.87 -13.83
C ASN A 96 -10.71 -0.53 -14.23
N LYS A 97 -11.23 -1.22 -15.25
CA LYS A 97 -12.62 -1.12 -15.64
C LYS A 97 -13.43 -1.77 -14.51
N PRO A 98 -14.32 -1.04 -13.81
CA PRO A 98 -15.22 -1.69 -12.85
C PRO A 98 -16.07 -2.70 -13.63
N LEU A 99 -16.17 -3.92 -13.09
CA LEU A 99 -17.10 -4.95 -13.55
C LEU A 99 -18.55 -4.51 -13.35
#